data_AF-A0A356F4P3-F1
#
_entry.id   AF-A0A356F4P3-F1
#
_cell.length_a   1.000
_cell.length_b   1.000
_cell.length_c   1.000
_cell.angle_alpha   90.00
_cell.angle_beta   90.00
_cell.angle_gamma   90.00
#
_symmetry.space_group_name_H-M   'P 1'
#
loop_
_entity.id
_entity.type
_entity.pdbx_description
1 polymer ?
#
loop_
_entity_poly.entity_id
_entity_poly.type
_entity_poly.pdbx_seq_one_letter_code
_entity_poly.pdbx_strand_id
1 'polypeptide(L)' 'MTGRLYESTSAKALSEAIEWALHLSTEEREKIGAAGIKNVKEHFTKQIMCDKTIEVYKELINL' A
#
# COMPACT_ATOMS: atom_id res chain seq x y z
N MET A 1 -3.42 -9.47 -1.12
CA MET A 1 -2.14 -9.20 -0.41
C MET A 1 -1.26 -8.35 -1.32
N THR A 2 -0.72 -7.23 -0.84
CA THR A 2 0.09 -6.27 -1.62
C THR A 2 1.56 -6.26 -1.22
N GLY A 3 1.94 -7.09 -0.24
CA GLY A 3 3.28 -7.20 0.33
C GLY A 3 3.20 -7.89 1.68
N ARG A 4 4.30 -7.86 2.43
CA ARG A 4 4.42 -8.39 3.80
C ARG A 4 4.97 -7.29 4.71
N LEU A 5 4.30 -7.08 5.84
CA LEU A 5 4.81 -6.24 6.92
C LEU A 5 5.67 -7.08 7.86
N TYR A 6 6.56 -6.41 8.60
CA TYR A 6 7.40 -7.02 9.61
C TYR A 6 7.39 -6.15 10.88
N GLU A 7 7.76 -6.76 12.02
CA GLU A 7 7.82 -6.04 13.29
C GLU A 7 8.90 -4.97 13.26
N SER A 8 8.52 -3.76 13.65
CA SER A 8 9.44 -2.63 13.71
C SER A 8 10.60 -2.93 14.66
N THR A 9 11.81 -2.45 14.34
CA THR A 9 13.05 -2.64 15.14
C THR A 9 13.58 -4.09 15.24
N SER A 10 12.85 -5.09 14.76
CA SER A 10 13.32 -6.49 14.77
C SER A 10 14.13 -6.81 13.51
N ALA A 11 15.45 -6.84 13.64
CA ALA A 11 16.36 -7.24 12.55
C ALA A 11 16.04 -8.67 12.04
N LYS A 12 15.65 -9.58 12.94
CA LYS A 12 15.26 -10.95 12.59
C LYS A 12 13.97 -10.98 11.76
N ALA A 13 12.93 -10.23 12.17
CA ALA A 13 11.69 -10.18 11.41
C ALA A 13 11.90 -9.56 10.02
N LEU A 14 12.80 -8.57 9.91
CA LEU A 14 13.20 -8.00 8.63
C LEU A 14 13.92 -9.04 7.76
N SER A 15 14.88 -9.79 8.30
CA SER A 15 15.60 -10.81 7.51
C SER A 15 14.66 -11.88 7.00
N GLU A 16 13.71 -12.34 7.81
CA GLU A 16 12.69 -13.33 7.42
C GLU A 16 11.74 -12.79 6.34
N ALA A 17 11.36 -11.51 6.40
CA ALA A 17 10.54 -10.87 5.38
C ALA A 17 11.29 -10.73 4.04
N ILE A 18 12.59 -10.39 4.08
CA ILE A 18 13.43 -10.34 2.88
C ILE A 18 13.62 -11.73 2.30
N GLU A 19 13.94 -12.72 3.13
CA GLU A 19 14.09 -14.11 2.69
C GLU A 19 12.82 -14.63 2.01
N TRP A 20 11.65 -14.38 2.62
CA TRP A 20 10.37 -14.67 1.97
C TRP A 20 10.24 -14.02 0.59
N ALA A 21 10.57 -12.73 0.47
CA ALA A 21 10.45 -11.99 -0.78
C ALA A 21 11.38 -12.55 -1.88
N LEU A 22 12.58 -12.98 -1.52
CA LEU A 22 13.55 -13.58 -2.43
C LEU A 22 13.14 -14.98 -2.92
N HIS A 23 12.35 -15.70 -2.13
CA HIS A 23 11.84 -17.03 -2.47
C HIS A 23 10.51 -17.02 -3.24
N LEU A 24 9.92 -15.85 -3.50
CA LEU A 24 8.70 -15.76 -4.30
C LEU A 24 8.94 -16.25 -5.72
N SER A 25 8.04 -17.12 -6.18
CA SER A 25 7.96 -17.47 -7.59
C SER A 25 7.59 -16.24 -8.44
N THR A 26 7.86 -16.31 -9.75
CA THR A 26 7.46 -15.25 -10.68
C THR A 26 5.95 -15.00 -10.64
N GLU A 27 5.14 -16.06 -10.59
CA GLU A 27 3.68 -15.95 -10.52
C GLU A 27 3.21 -15.25 -9.24
N GLU A 28 3.76 -15.60 -8.07
CA GLU A 28 3.41 -14.95 -6.81
C GLU A 28 3.81 -13.48 -6.81
N ARG A 29 5.01 -13.17 -7.32
CA ARG A 29 5.50 -11.80 -7.46
C ARG A 29 4.60 -10.96 -8.36
N GLU A 30 4.16 -11.50 -9.49
CA GLU A 30 3.23 -10.82 -10.41
C GLU A 30 1.86 -10.59 -9.75
N LYS A 31 1.31 -11.58 -9.06
CA LYS A 31 0.03 -11.45 -8.34
C LYS A 31 0.09 -10.36 -7.27
N ILE A 32 1.16 -10.35 -6.46
CA ILE A 32 1.35 -9.33 -5.41
C ILE A 32 1.52 -7.94 -6.03
N GLY A 33 2.32 -7.83 -7.11
CA GLY A 33 2.52 -6.57 -7.84
C GLY A 33 1.22 -6.03 -8.44
N ALA A 34 0.44 -6.87 -9.11
CA ALA A 34 -0.86 -6.49 -9.67
C ALA A 34 -1.84 -6.02 -8.58
N ALA A 35 -1.89 -6.72 -7.44
CA ALA A 35 -2.69 -6.32 -6.30
C ALA A 35 -2.24 -4.96 -5.72
N GLY A 36 -0.92 -4.72 -5.61
CA GLY A 36 -0.37 -3.45 -5.15
C GLY A 36 -0.75 -2.28 -6.07
N ILE A 37 -0.60 -2.46 -7.39
CA ILE A 37 -0.99 -1.46 -8.39
C ILE A 37 -2.49 -1.16 -8.30
N LYS A 38 -3.33 -2.20 -8.19
CA LYS A 38 -4.78 -2.06 -8.04
C LYS A 38 -5.13 -1.24 -6.80
N ASN A 39 -4.57 -1.58 -5.65
CA ASN A 39 -4.79 -0.88 -4.38
C ASN A 39 -4.43 0.61 -4.46
N VAL A 40 -3.32 0.96 -5.12
CA VAL A 40 -2.94 2.36 -5.35
C VAL A 40 -3.96 3.09 -6.22
N LYS A 41 -4.39 2.48 -7.32
CA LYS A 41 -5.39 3.07 -8.23
C LYS A 41 -6.76 3.25 -7.59
N GLU A 42 -7.13 2.38 -6.64
CA GLU A 42 -8.44 2.42 -6.00
C GLU A 42 -8.51 3.38 -4.81
N HIS A 43 -7.39 3.69 -4.15
CA HIS A 43 -7.43 4.40 -2.86
C HIS A 43 -6.52 5.62 -2.75
N PHE A 44 -5.45 5.70 -3.54
CA PHE A 44 -4.36 6.67 -3.32
C PHE A 44 -4.09 7.56 -4.55
N THR A 45 -5.09 7.74 -5.41
CA THR A 45 -4.95 8.61 -6.59
C THR A 45 -4.99 10.08 -6.18
N LYS A 46 -4.37 10.94 -7.02
CA LYS A 46 -4.42 12.40 -6.83
C LYS A 46 -5.85 12.91 -6.73
N GLN A 47 -6.75 12.37 -7.54
CA GLN A 47 -8.17 12.76 -7.54
C GLN A 47 -8.81 12.46 -6.18
N ILE A 48 -8.68 11.23 -5.69
CA ILE A 48 -9.23 10.83 -4.38
C ILE A 48 -8.69 11.70 -3.25
N MET A 49 -7.39 12.01 -3.28
CA MET A 49 -6.77 12.86 -2.26
C MET A 49 -7.26 14.31 -2.33
N CYS A 50 -7.36 14.88 -3.54
CA CYS A 50 -7.90 16.24 -3.74
C CYS A 50 -9.37 16.32 -3.32
N ASP A 51 -10.19 15.35 -3.70
CA ASP A 51 -11.61 15.30 -3.36
C ASP A 51 -11.78 15.27 -1.84
N LYS A 52 -11.05 14.38 -1.14
CA LYS A 52 -11.06 14.32 0.34
C LYS A 52 -10.62 15.64 0.98
N THR A 53 -9.63 16.31 0.40
CA THR A 53 -9.14 17.61 0.91
C THR A 53 -10.18 18.70 0.72
N ILE A 54 -10.86 18.72 -0.43
CA ILE A 54 -11.93 19.68 -0.73
C ILE A 54 -13.13 19.47 0.19
N GLU A 55 -13.51 18.21 0.48
CA GLU A 55 -14.59 17.92 1.43
C GLU A 55 -14.29 18.52 2.81
N VAL A 56 -13.06 18.36 3.33
CA VAL A 56 -12.65 19.01 4.59
C VAL A 56 -12.76 20.54 4.49
N TYR A 57 -12.42 21.15 3.35
CA TYR A 57 -12.60 22.59 3.19
C TYR A 57 -14.06 23.02 3.19
N LYS A 58 -14.97 22.25 2.57
CA LYS A 58 -16.41 22.52 2.60
C LYS A 58 -16.97 22.47 4.02
N GLU A 59 -16.56 21.47 4.82
CA GLU A 59 -16.94 21.35 6.23
C GLU A 59 -16.62 22.62 7.04
N LEU A 60 -15.49 23.28 6.75
CA LEU A 60 -15.04 24.47 7.48
C LEU A 60 -15.73 25.77 7.03
N ILE A 61 -16.19 25.85 5.79
CA ILE A 61 -16.73 27.08 5.20
C ILE A 61 -18.27 27.07 5.06
N ASN A 62 -18.96 26.12 5.69
CA ASN A 62 -20.42 25.93 5.64
C ASN A 62 -20.97 25.90 4.20
N LEU A 63 -20.29 25.17 3.31
CA LEU A 63 -20.81 24.82 1.99
C LEU A 63 -21.38 23.40 1.98
#